data_AF-A0A7X5AS98-F1
#
_entry.id   AF-A0A7X5AS98-F1
#
_cell.length_a   1.000
_cell.length_b   1.000
_cell.length_c   1.000
_cell.angle_alpha   90.00
_cell.angle_beta   90.00
_cell.angle_gamma   90.00
#
_symmetry.space_group_name_H-M   'P 1'
#
loop_
_entity.id
_entity.type
_entity.pdbx_description
1 polymer ?
#
loop_
_entity_poly.entity_id
_entity_poly.type
_entity_poly.pdbx_seq_one_letter_code
_entity_poly.pdbx_strand_id
1 'polypeptide(L)'
;MPVTVSADGLSIVHQGSEGVANADIPDVCMTQCGPPVVPIPYSNEAKSADLVDGTTTVTMDGGNSIAIKPSKFSTSTGDEGGDKKGIVSGVIQGEAAFVTASATVKIEGEGVARLSDMMTMNKANTMCLSGVSQASVEVPPDEAATFDVTLSCRYPTGAPLVNAPFTVTDEGGAELGSGTLDASGQAVVSGLEETLCLFNIQESQDPYQPYNTLPENSVENPYPDLFSYCSAVAGNRVPFWQERSGVRNDWGVLLSETFSDPDFESLVRFESQFSATYFATEHQHKVFGECFVSALDWIQRDAETVDHYVPLIHSLAPLCHPQGHILDALFTPDEFLPPAFLLGSVRYHGTGNSIEYIRNMDWEAVAQSFSQYIDNFVGVIADYLAFMKLQAEYEHRTVIVEGIARYEDGLKTLKRLLPDITAQYFSSLSEKLMQLIENAEESIVTNTQVSGYSSTVGQVTAVVFTTANTGQESLIPFLDVYSD
;
A
#
# COMPACT_ATOMS: atom_id res chain seq x y z
N MET A 1 -40.62 9.02 42.65
CA MET A 1 -39.19 8.62 42.78
C MET A 1 -38.64 8.33 41.38
N PRO A 2 -37.32 8.35 41.13
CA PRO A 2 -36.81 8.02 39.80
C PRO A 2 -37.10 6.55 39.48
N VAL A 3 -37.58 6.29 38.26
CA VAL A 3 -37.68 4.94 37.69
C VAL A 3 -36.36 4.67 36.98
N THR A 4 -35.59 3.68 37.41
CA THR A 4 -34.21 3.49 36.92
C THR A 4 -33.99 2.22 36.11
N VAL A 5 -34.94 1.27 36.15
CA VAL A 5 -34.79 -0.04 35.52
C VAL A 5 -35.83 -0.25 34.42
N SER A 6 -35.40 -0.81 33.29
CA SER A 6 -36.25 -1.23 32.19
C SER A 6 -36.20 -2.74 31.96
N ALA A 7 -37.26 -3.26 31.36
CA ALA A 7 -37.36 -4.61 30.81
C ALA A 7 -37.90 -4.51 29.38
N ASP A 8 -37.22 -5.15 28.43
CA ASP A 8 -37.59 -5.13 27.00
C ASP A 8 -37.74 -3.72 26.42
N GLY A 9 -36.89 -2.78 26.86
CA GLY A 9 -36.93 -1.38 26.43
C GLY A 9 -38.05 -0.53 27.07
N LEU A 10 -38.86 -1.09 27.98
CA LEU A 10 -39.93 -0.39 28.68
C LEU A 10 -39.63 -0.31 30.18
N SER A 11 -39.93 0.82 30.83
CA SER A 11 -39.63 0.99 32.26
C SER A 11 -40.49 0.08 33.14
N ILE A 12 -39.91 -0.50 34.19
CA ILE A 12 -40.62 -1.44 35.07
C ILE A 12 -41.56 -0.70 36.02
N VAL A 13 -42.77 -1.21 36.24
CA VAL A 13 -43.74 -0.64 37.19
C VAL A 13 -43.44 -1.18 38.59
N HIS A 14 -43.33 -0.29 39.58
CA HIS A 14 -43.16 -0.64 40.98
C HIS A 14 -43.92 0.36 41.86
N GLN A 15 -44.11 0.07 43.14
CA GLN A 15 -44.98 0.87 44.02
C GLN A 15 -44.62 2.36 44.09
N GLY A 16 -43.34 2.70 43.87
CA GLY A 16 -42.82 4.07 43.88
C GLY A 16 -42.62 4.70 42.50
N SER A 17 -43.06 4.04 41.40
CA SER A 17 -42.79 4.48 40.03
C SER A 17 -43.68 5.65 39.56
N GLU A 18 -44.65 6.05 40.40
CA GLU A 18 -45.65 7.09 40.10
C GLU A 18 -46.47 6.79 38.84
N GLY A 19 -46.53 5.52 38.43
CA GLY A 19 -47.32 5.06 37.29
C GLY A 19 -48.82 5.22 37.52
N VAL A 20 -49.52 5.65 36.47
CA VAL A 20 -50.96 5.90 36.44
C VAL A 20 -51.60 5.11 35.29
N ALA A 21 -52.61 4.31 35.58
CA ALA A 21 -53.45 3.64 34.59
C ALA A 21 -54.76 4.42 34.45
N ASN A 22 -55.05 4.86 33.22
CA ASN A 22 -56.28 5.58 32.89
C ASN A 22 -57.17 4.71 32.00
N ALA A 23 -58.47 4.68 32.26
CA ALA A 23 -59.40 3.93 31.45
C ALA A 23 -59.53 4.55 30.05
N ASP A 24 -59.21 3.76 29.03
CA ASP A 24 -59.39 4.15 27.62
C ASP A 24 -60.79 3.78 27.12
N ILE A 25 -61.40 2.77 27.74
CA ILE A 25 -62.79 2.41 27.52
C ILE A 25 -63.64 3.15 28.59
N PRO A 26 -64.81 3.69 28.25
CA PRO A 26 -65.66 4.35 29.25
C PRO A 26 -66.13 3.38 30.35
N ASP A 27 -65.98 3.77 31.61
CA ASP A 27 -66.42 2.97 32.76
C ASP A 27 -67.93 3.13 32.98
N VAL A 28 -68.74 2.28 32.35
CA VAL A 28 -70.19 2.46 32.39
C VAL A 28 -70.78 1.90 33.69
N CYS A 29 -71.31 2.80 34.52
CA CYS A 29 -71.99 2.48 35.77
C CYS A 29 -73.49 2.81 35.69
N MET A 30 -74.31 2.04 36.39
CA MET A 30 -75.71 2.38 36.59
C MET A 30 -75.81 3.55 37.59
N THR A 31 -76.58 4.56 37.23
CA THR A 31 -76.69 5.81 38.00
C THR A 31 -78.13 6.26 38.12
N GLN A 32 -78.54 6.67 39.31
CA GLN A 32 -79.84 7.27 39.57
C GLN A 32 -79.90 8.70 39.02
N CYS A 33 -80.74 8.94 38.00
CA CYS A 33 -80.94 10.25 37.39
C CYS A 33 -82.41 10.70 37.54
N GLY A 34 -82.78 11.26 38.68
CA GLY A 34 -84.20 11.53 38.99
C GLY A 34 -84.93 10.22 39.31
N PRO A 35 -86.12 9.94 38.75
CA PRO A 35 -86.78 8.63 38.88
C PRO A 35 -86.07 7.44 38.17
N PRO A 36 -85.53 7.55 36.94
CA PRO A 36 -84.90 6.42 36.25
C PRO A 36 -83.46 6.11 36.71
N VAL A 37 -83.08 4.83 36.58
CA VAL A 37 -81.69 4.37 36.62
C VAL A 37 -81.20 4.22 35.18
N VAL A 38 -80.10 4.89 34.83
CA VAL A 38 -79.54 4.91 33.47
C VAL A 38 -78.05 4.58 33.48
N PRO A 39 -77.54 3.95 32.40
CA PRO A 39 -76.11 3.70 32.24
C PRO A 39 -75.38 5.01 31.90
N ILE A 40 -74.38 5.40 32.70
CA ILE A 40 -73.57 6.61 32.49
C ILE A 40 -72.08 6.22 32.45
N PRO A 41 -71.31 6.68 31.44
CA PRO A 41 -69.87 6.49 31.40
C PRO A 41 -69.15 7.41 32.40
N TYR A 42 -68.26 6.84 33.21
CA TYR A 42 -67.36 7.54 34.12
C TYR A 42 -65.90 7.41 33.64
N SER A 43 -65.07 8.36 34.09
CA SER A 43 -63.61 8.21 34.04
C SER A 43 -63.17 7.22 35.11
N ASN A 44 -62.08 6.49 34.87
CA ASN A 44 -61.48 5.66 35.92
C ASN A 44 -59.95 5.74 35.88
N GLU A 45 -59.33 5.92 37.04
CA GLU A 45 -57.88 6.05 37.23
C GLU A 45 -57.41 5.13 38.37
N ALA A 46 -56.30 4.42 38.20
CA ALA A 46 -55.64 3.63 39.23
C ALA A 46 -54.14 3.94 39.30
N LYS A 47 -53.53 3.83 40.48
CA LYS A 47 -52.16 4.26 40.72
C LYS A 47 -51.27 3.13 41.21
N SER A 48 -50.03 3.12 40.74
CA SER A 48 -48.97 2.22 41.19
C SER A 48 -48.69 2.29 42.70
N ALA A 49 -48.97 3.42 43.35
CA ALA A 49 -48.86 3.55 44.81
C ALA A 49 -49.73 2.54 45.58
N ASP A 50 -50.86 2.13 44.98
CA ASP A 50 -51.83 1.18 45.54
C ASP A 50 -51.53 -0.27 45.16
N LEU A 51 -50.30 -0.55 44.67
CA LEU A 51 -49.85 -1.88 44.29
C LEU A 51 -49.97 -2.87 45.45
N VAL A 52 -50.66 -3.98 45.18
CA VAL A 52 -50.77 -5.16 46.05
C VAL A 52 -50.51 -6.42 45.24
N ASP A 53 -50.20 -7.51 45.94
CA ASP A 53 -49.77 -8.78 45.33
C ASP A 53 -48.55 -8.59 44.40
N GLY A 54 -47.68 -7.63 44.72
CA GLY A 54 -46.37 -7.42 44.11
C GLY A 54 -45.30 -8.35 44.68
N THR A 55 -44.05 -8.17 44.25
CA THR A 55 -42.91 -8.97 44.73
C THR A 55 -42.65 -8.79 46.23
N THR A 56 -42.10 -9.83 46.86
CA THR A 56 -41.83 -9.86 48.32
C THR A 56 -40.36 -10.08 48.67
N THR A 57 -39.61 -10.71 47.78
CA THR A 57 -38.18 -11.03 47.93
C THR A 57 -37.28 -10.09 47.12
N VAL A 58 -37.83 -9.46 46.08
CA VAL A 58 -37.12 -8.51 45.21
C VAL A 58 -37.78 -7.14 45.33
N THR A 59 -36.97 -6.09 45.46
CA THR A 59 -37.43 -4.69 45.54
C THR A 59 -36.67 -3.81 44.57
N MET A 60 -37.27 -2.70 44.14
CA MET A 60 -36.68 -1.76 43.17
C MET A 60 -36.78 -0.31 43.66
N ASP A 61 -35.83 0.53 43.23
CA ASP A 61 -35.84 1.99 43.43
C ASP A 61 -36.21 2.44 44.84
N GLY A 62 -35.36 2.14 45.82
CA GLY A 62 -35.60 2.53 47.22
C GLY A 62 -36.46 1.56 48.03
N GLY A 63 -36.49 0.28 47.63
CA GLY A 63 -37.13 -0.78 48.41
C GLY A 63 -38.60 -1.03 48.05
N ASN A 64 -39.09 -0.51 46.93
CA ASN A 64 -40.48 -0.68 46.51
C ASN A 64 -40.74 -2.10 45.99
N SER A 65 -41.92 -2.62 46.28
CA SER A 65 -42.43 -3.84 45.64
C SER A 65 -42.64 -3.63 44.15
N ILE A 66 -42.29 -4.63 43.34
CA ILE A 66 -42.32 -4.59 41.88
C ILE A 66 -43.64 -5.22 41.40
N ALA A 67 -44.27 -4.62 40.39
CA ALA A 67 -45.46 -5.18 39.78
C ALA A 67 -45.09 -6.34 38.86
N ILE A 68 -45.72 -7.48 39.10
CA ILE A 68 -45.64 -8.68 38.27
C ILE A 68 -47.03 -9.01 37.74
N LYS A 69 -47.13 -9.91 36.76
CA LYS A 69 -48.41 -10.26 36.12
C LYS A 69 -49.61 -10.52 37.07
N PRO A 70 -49.46 -11.23 38.21
CA PRO A 70 -50.59 -11.44 39.13
C PRO A 70 -50.90 -10.23 40.02
N SER A 71 -50.08 -9.18 40.02
CA SER A 71 -50.28 -7.99 40.82
C SER A 71 -51.48 -7.16 40.37
N LYS A 72 -51.94 -6.28 41.25
CA LYS A 72 -53.05 -5.35 40.98
C LYS A 72 -52.85 -4.04 41.74
N PHE A 73 -53.49 -2.98 41.27
CA PHE A 73 -53.71 -1.79 42.08
C PHE A 73 -55.01 -2.01 42.85
N SER A 74 -54.93 -1.90 44.17
CA SER A 74 -55.99 -2.34 45.09
C SER A 74 -57.31 -1.59 44.93
N THR A 75 -57.26 -0.37 44.39
CA THR A 75 -58.42 0.47 44.14
C THR A 75 -58.21 1.29 42.87
N SER A 76 -59.33 1.67 42.26
CA SER A 76 -59.41 2.62 41.16
C SER A 76 -60.42 3.71 41.54
N THR A 77 -60.39 4.87 40.89
CA THR A 77 -61.16 6.06 41.31
C THR A 77 -61.71 6.81 40.11
N GLY A 78 -62.80 7.57 40.29
CA GLY A 78 -63.46 8.37 39.25
C GLY A 78 -64.86 7.89 38.87
N ASP A 79 -65.28 6.71 39.33
CA ASP A 79 -66.59 6.08 39.08
C ASP A 79 -67.56 6.18 40.27
N GLU A 80 -67.22 6.94 41.31
CA GLU A 80 -67.97 7.04 42.56
C GLU A 80 -69.39 7.61 42.36
N GLY A 81 -69.61 8.36 41.28
CA GLY A 81 -70.91 8.89 40.91
C GLY A 81 -71.92 7.82 40.49
N GLY A 82 -71.46 6.62 40.12
CA GLY A 82 -72.30 5.48 39.74
C GLY A 82 -72.91 4.80 40.96
N ASP A 83 -73.92 5.41 41.57
CA ASP A 83 -74.54 4.94 42.83
C ASP A 83 -75.20 3.55 42.76
N LYS A 84 -75.47 3.04 41.55
CA LYS A 84 -75.92 1.65 41.29
C LYS A 84 -74.83 0.75 40.69
N LYS A 85 -73.57 1.20 40.72
CA LYS A 85 -72.33 0.46 40.44
C LYS A 85 -72.10 0.07 38.96
N GLY A 86 -70.91 -0.44 38.66
CA GLY A 86 -70.52 -0.90 37.33
C GLY A 86 -71.46 -1.96 36.75
N ILE A 87 -71.80 -1.84 35.47
CA ILE A 87 -72.75 -2.74 34.79
C ILE A 87 -72.25 -4.18 34.75
N VAL A 88 -70.94 -4.36 34.55
CA VAL A 88 -70.28 -5.67 34.49
C VAL A 88 -69.75 -6.05 35.86
N SER A 89 -69.09 -5.13 36.56
CA SER A 89 -68.38 -5.44 37.80
C SER A 89 -69.25 -5.51 39.06
N GLY A 90 -70.39 -4.83 39.07
CA GLY A 90 -71.26 -4.70 40.25
C GLY A 90 -70.59 -4.01 41.44
N VAL A 91 -69.50 -3.27 41.22
CA VAL A 91 -68.77 -2.46 42.21
C VAL A 91 -68.49 -1.06 41.67
N ILE A 92 -68.08 -0.17 42.57
CA ILE A 92 -67.35 1.07 42.23
C ILE A 92 -65.99 1.00 42.91
N GLN A 93 -65.01 1.74 42.41
CA GLN A 93 -63.66 1.81 42.97
C GLN A 93 -62.94 0.45 43.10
N GLY A 94 -63.28 -0.51 42.23
CA GLY A 94 -62.70 -1.86 42.25
C GLY A 94 -61.22 -1.89 41.85
N GLU A 95 -60.58 -3.06 41.97
CA GLU A 95 -59.17 -3.20 41.62
C GLU A 95 -58.89 -3.03 40.12
N ALA A 96 -57.64 -2.66 39.80
CA ALA A 96 -57.10 -2.71 38.45
C ALA A 96 -56.03 -3.81 38.34
N ALA A 97 -56.20 -4.77 37.44
CA ALA A 97 -55.31 -5.93 37.32
C ALA A 97 -54.61 -5.99 35.95
N PHE A 98 -53.33 -6.37 35.92
CA PHE A 98 -52.55 -6.46 34.69
C PHE A 98 -53.07 -7.55 33.75
N VAL A 99 -53.21 -7.20 32.47
CA VAL A 99 -53.60 -8.11 31.38
C VAL A 99 -52.34 -8.60 30.65
N THR A 100 -51.41 -7.69 30.39
CA THR A 100 -50.12 -7.99 29.76
C THR A 100 -48.98 -7.76 30.74
N ALA A 101 -47.85 -8.42 30.47
CA ALA A 101 -46.59 -8.30 31.20
C ALA A 101 -45.46 -8.77 30.27
N SER A 102 -44.20 -8.59 30.67
CA SER A 102 -43.05 -9.10 29.93
C SER A 102 -43.12 -10.62 29.72
N ALA A 103 -42.78 -11.07 28.51
CA ALA A 103 -42.67 -12.50 28.17
C ALA A 103 -41.29 -13.09 28.47
N THR A 104 -40.27 -12.23 28.54
CA THR A 104 -38.83 -12.54 28.56
C THR A 104 -38.21 -12.28 29.92
N VAL A 105 -38.58 -11.17 30.56
CA VAL A 105 -38.08 -10.78 31.88
C VAL A 105 -39.08 -11.20 32.95
N LYS A 106 -38.62 -12.09 33.84
CA LYS A 106 -39.43 -12.62 34.93
C LYS A 106 -38.80 -12.30 36.28
N ILE A 107 -39.63 -11.89 37.23
CA ILE A 107 -39.24 -11.66 38.63
C ILE A 107 -40.14 -12.55 39.48
N GLU A 108 -39.53 -13.30 40.41
CA GLU A 108 -40.23 -14.33 41.21
C GLU A 108 -40.98 -15.38 40.36
N GLY A 109 -40.50 -15.63 39.14
CA GLY A 109 -41.08 -16.61 38.21
C GLY A 109 -42.22 -16.08 37.32
N GLU A 110 -42.69 -14.86 37.58
CA GLU A 110 -43.78 -14.21 36.84
C GLU A 110 -43.26 -13.08 35.96
N GLY A 111 -43.95 -12.82 34.84
CA GLY A 111 -43.58 -11.72 33.94
C GLY A 111 -43.70 -10.37 34.63
N VAL A 112 -42.68 -9.52 34.49
CA VAL A 112 -42.69 -8.18 35.11
C VAL A 112 -43.63 -7.24 34.35
N ALA A 113 -44.42 -6.43 35.07
CA ALA A 113 -45.27 -5.42 34.46
C ALA A 113 -44.46 -4.15 34.15
N ARG A 114 -44.69 -3.57 32.98
CA ARG A 114 -43.91 -2.46 32.43
C ARG A 114 -44.81 -1.30 32.02
N LEU A 115 -44.20 -0.16 31.72
CA LEU A 115 -44.80 0.93 30.97
C LEU A 115 -45.59 0.37 29.79
N SER A 116 -46.80 0.87 29.56
CA SER A 116 -47.74 0.45 28.51
C SER A 116 -48.34 -0.97 28.62
N ASP A 117 -48.04 -1.73 29.69
CA ASP A 117 -48.75 -2.98 29.93
C ASP A 117 -50.21 -2.71 30.32
N MET A 118 -51.14 -3.38 29.62
CA MET A 118 -52.59 -3.16 29.71
C MET A 118 -53.13 -3.61 31.06
N MET A 119 -54.21 -2.96 31.52
CA MET A 119 -54.90 -3.33 32.75
C MET A 119 -56.41 -3.38 32.57
N THR A 120 -57.07 -4.29 33.28
CA THR A 120 -58.49 -4.13 33.60
C THR A 120 -58.62 -3.12 34.73
N MET A 121 -59.77 -2.44 34.84
CA MET A 121 -60.04 -1.49 35.93
C MET A 121 -61.45 -1.69 36.45
N ASN A 122 -61.67 -1.33 37.73
CA ASN A 122 -62.93 -1.51 38.43
C ASN A 122 -63.48 -2.95 38.32
N LYS A 123 -62.67 -3.96 38.64
CA LYS A 123 -63.02 -5.38 38.46
C LYS A 123 -63.46 -5.72 37.03
N ALA A 124 -62.70 -5.23 36.05
CA ALA A 124 -62.97 -5.43 34.62
C ALA A 124 -64.31 -4.85 34.13
N ASN A 125 -64.85 -3.81 34.80
CA ASN A 125 -65.93 -3.00 34.22
C ASN A 125 -65.44 -2.18 33.03
N THR A 126 -64.16 -1.79 33.08
CA THR A 126 -63.47 -1.09 32.00
C THR A 126 -62.02 -1.57 31.85
N MET A 127 -61.31 -1.04 30.85
CA MET A 127 -59.91 -1.37 30.56
C MET A 127 -59.08 -0.14 30.22
N CYS A 128 -57.82 -0.19 30.66
CA CYS A 128 -56.70 0.64 30.23
C CYS A 128 -55.94 -0.13 29.13
N LEU A 129 -56.20 0.24 27.88
CA LEU A 129 -55.58 -0.35 26.68
C LEU A 129 -54.24 0.29 26.34
N SER A 130 -54.04 1.55 26.73
CA SER A 130 -52.77 2.27 26.62
C SER A 130 -51.75 1.81 27.68
N GLY A 131 -52.24 1.13 28.73
CA GLY A 131 -51.45 0.57 29.82
C GLY A 131 -50.98 1.61 30.84
N VAL A 132 -50.21 1.14 31.83
CA VAL A 132 -49.68 2.04 32.87
C VAL A 132 -48.75 3.07 32.24
N SER A 133 -49.02 4.36 32.48
CA SER A 133 -48.18 5.48 32.06
C SER A 133 -47.24 5.89 33.20
N GLN A 134 -45.94 5.96 32.95
CA GLN A 134 -44.90 6.40 33.90
C GLN A 134 -43.69 6.96 33.14
N ALA A 135 -42.69 7.48 33.86
CA ALA A 135 -41.44 7.93 33.23
C ALA A 135 -40.74 6.77 32.48
N SER A 136 -40.26 7.02 31.27
CA SER A 136 -39.44 6.08 30.51
C SER A 136 -38.01 6.06 31.01
N VAL A 137 -37.35 4.90 30.91
CA VAL A 137 -35.91 4.76 31.16
C VAL A 137 -35.23 4.74 29.78
N GLU A 138 -34.31 5.67 29.55
CA GLU A 138 -33.46 5.65 28.37
C GLU A 138 -32.33 4.63 28.59
N VAL A 139 -32.26 3.61 27.74
CA VAL A 139 -31.13 2.68 27.69
C VAL A 139 -30.13 3.24 26.67
N PRO A 140 -28.86 3.51 27.04
CA PRO A 140 -27.85 3.86 26.06
C PRO A 140 -27.72 2.73 25.04
N PRO A 141 -27.57 3.00 23.73
CA PRO A 141 -27.31 1.94 22.76
C PRO A 141 -26.06 1.15 23.15
N ASP A 142 -26.09 -0.17 22.95
CA ASP A 142 -24.90 -1.02 23.12
C ASP A 142 -23.73 -0.42 22.33
N GLU A 143 -22.57 -0.27 22.97
CA GLU A 143 -21.36 0.20 22.31
C GLU A 143 -21.02 -0.77 21.16
N ALA A 144 -20.89 -0.24 19.94
CA ALA A 144 -20.51 -1.05 18.78
C ALA A 144 -19.18 -1.74 19.06
N ALA A 145 -19.09 -3.04 18.73
CA ALA A 145 -17.85 -3.79 18.87
C ALA A 145 -16.76 -3.13 18.00
N THR A 146 -15.64 -2.81 18.63
CA THR A 146 -14.46 -2.26 17.95
C THR A 146 -13.40 -3.35 17.80
N PHE A 147 -12.64 -3.26 16.72
CA PHE A 147 -11.60 -4.22 16.36
C PHE A 147 -10.24 -3.53 16.23
N ASP A 148 -9.19 -4.29 16.55
CA ASP A 148 -7.80 -3.91 16.34
C ASP A 148 -7.25 -4.70 15.15
N VAL A 149 -6.65 -4.00 14.18
CA VAL A 149 -6.00 -4.61 13.03
C VAL A 149 -4.51 -4.31 13.08
N THR A 150 -3.71 -5.38 13.11
CA THR A 150 -2.25 -5.29 13.00
C THR A 150 -1.82 -5.37 11.55
N LEU A 151 -1.24 -4.31 11.02
CA LEU A 151 -0.57 -4.29 9.72
C LEU A 151 0.88 -4.73 9.88
N SER A 152 1.36 -5.60 8.99
CA SER A 152 2.78 -5.98 8.87
C SER A 152 3.21 -5.88 7.41
N CYS A 153 4.19 -5.03 7.10
CA CYS A 153 4.72 -4.88 5.75
C CYS A 153 6.21 -5.20 5.68
N ARG A 154 6.60 -6.01 4.67
CA ARG A 154 8.00 -6.45 4.48
C ARG A 154 8.40 -6.42 3.01
N TYR A 155 9.68 -6.22 2.76
CA TYR A 155 10.30 -6.46 1.46
C TYR A 155 10.29 -7.96 1.12
N PRO A 156 10.36 -8.34 -0.16
CA PRO A 156 10.47 -9.75 -0.58
C PRO A 156 11.68 -10.47 0.03
N THR A 157 12.73 -9.72 0.38
CA THR A 157 13.92 -10.22 1.10
C THR A 157 13.63 -10.62 2.55
N GLY A 158 12.46 -10.28 3.09
CA GLY A 158 12.05 -10.46 4.49
C GLY A 158 12.36 -9.26 5.40
N ALA A 159 13.12 -8.27 4.91
CA ALA A 159 13.41 -7.04 5.66
C ALA A 159 12.11 -6.25 5.96
N PRO A 160 11.97 -5.65 7.14
CA PRO A 160 10.80 -4.84 7.47
C PRO A 160 10.77 -3.53 6.67
N LEU A 161 9.57 -3.08 6.27
CA LEU A 161 9.38 -1.71 5.78
C LEU A 161 9.20 -0.79 7.00
N VAL A 162 10.23 -0.02 7.32
CA VAL A 162 10.29 0.82 8.53
C VAL A 162 9.96 2.27 8.18
N ASN A 163 9.39 3.01 9.13
CA ASN A 163 9.12 4.45 9.03
C ASN A 163 8.28 4.84 7.80
N ALA A 164 7.48 3.91 7.29
CA ALA A 164 6.56 4.16 6.19
C ALA A 164 5.20 4.61 6.75
N PRO A 165 4.73 5.81 6.38
CA PRO A 165 3.39 6.24 6.73
C PRO A 165 2.36 5.42 5.95
N PHE A 166 1.20 5.24 6.57
CA PHE A 166 0.07 4.60 5.92
C PHE A 166 -1.24 5.24 6.36
N THR A 167 -2.24 5.17 5.48
CA THR A 167 -3.62 5.52 5.78
C THR A 167 -4.51 4.30 5.60
N VAL A 168 -5.61 4.26 6.34
CA VAL A 168 -6.65 3.24 6.25
C VAL A 168 -7.93 3.93 5.83
N THR A 169 -8.53 3.48 4.74
CA THR A 169 -9.82 4.00 4.27
C THR A 169 -10.88 2.92 4.20
N ASP A 170 -12.15 3.31 4.21
CA ASP A 170 -13.26 2.42 3.86
C ASP A 170 -13.41 2.27 2.33
N GLU A 171 -14.41 1.49 1.88
CA GLU A 171 -14.76 1.35 0.44
C GLU A 171 -15.17 2.69 -0.21
N GLY A 172 -15.66 3.65 0.57
CA GLY A 172 -16.07 4.98 0.13
C GLY A 172 -14.93 6.01 0.09
N GLY A 173 -13.72 5.63 0.53
CA GLY A 173 -12.56 6.50 0.63
C GLY A 173 -12.52 7.38 1.89
N ALA A 174 -13.39 7.17 2.87
CA ALA A 174 -13.33 7.86 4.16
C ALA A 174 -12.16 7.32 5.00
N GLU A 175 -11.36 8.21 5.58
CA GLU A 175 -10.23 7.82 6.44
C GLU A 175 -10.73 7.25 7.76
N LEU A 176 -10.39 5.99 8.02
CA LEU A 176 -10.66 5.25 9.25
C LEU A 176 -9.51 5.39 10.26
N GLY A 177 -8.30 5.65 9.79
CA GLY A 177 -7.13 5.85 10.62
C GLY A 177 -5.86 6.02 9.80
N SER A 178 -4.78 6.37 10.48
CA SER A 178 -3.46 6.54 9.89
C SER A 178 -2.38 6.23 10.91
N GLY A 179 -1.17 5.97 10.42
CA GLY A 179 -0.05 5.62 11.28
C GLY A 179 1.27 5.54 10.53
N THR A 180 2.28 5.02 11.22
CA THR A 180 3.61 4.80 10.65
C THR A 180 4.11 3.44 11.11
N LEU A 181 4.71 2.68 10.21
CA LEU A 181 5.30 1.37 10.53
C LEU A 181 6.51 1.53 11.45
N ASP A 182 6.55 0.70 12.48
CA ASP A 182 7.63 0.65 13.46
C ASP A 182 8.90 -0.05 12.92
N ALA A 183 9.91 -0.20 13.77
CA ALA A 183 11.18 -0.86 13.43
C ALA A 183 11.04 -2.35 13.03
N SER A 184 9.90 -2.98 13.35
CA SER A 184 9.59 -4.35 12.96
C SER A 184 8.77 -4.42 11.67
N GLY A 185 8.43 -3.28 11.07
CA GLY A 185 7.57 -3.14 9.91
C GLY A 185 6.09 -3.35 10.25
N GLN A 186 5.69 -3.07 11.49
CA GLN A 186 4.34 -3.29 11.98
C GLN A 186 3.68 -2.01 12.49
N ALA A 187 2.36 -1.99 12.47
CA ALA A 187 1.55 -0.98 13.14
C ALA A 187 0.19 -1.56 13.51
N VAL A 188 -0.45 -1.00 14.54
CA VAL A 188 -1.79 -1.41 14.98
C VAL A 188 -2.73 -0.22 14.80
N VAL A 189 -3.87 -0.47 14.15
CA VAL A 189 -4.99 0.47 14.07
C VAL A 189 -6.11 -0.07 14.95
N SER A 190 -6.46 0.71 15.96
CA SER A 190 -7.46 0.34 16.97
C SER A 190 -8.75 1.12 16.82
N GLY A 191 -9.85 0.57 17.35
CA GLY A 191 -11.12 1.27 17.38
C GLY A 191 -11.91 1.22 16.08
N LEU A 192 -11.62 0.27 15.19
CA LEU A 192 -12.31 0.13 13.91
C LEU A 192 -13.67 -0.53 14.12
N GLU A 193 -14.74 0.05 13.58
CA GLU A 193 -16.04 -0.62 13.46
C GLU A 193 -15.97 -1.78 12.46
N GLU A 194 -16.98 -2.65 12.44
CA GLU A 194 -17.07 -3.77 11.50
C GLU A 194 -17.24 -3.26 10.04
N THR A 195 -16.11 -3.01 9.39
CA THR A 195 -16.05 -2.53 8.00
C THR A 195 -14.90 -3.18 7.21
N LEU A 196 -14.87 -2.92 5.90
CA LEU A 196 -13.75 -3.23 5.02
C LEU A 196 -12.72 -2.10 5.09
N CYS A 197 -11.47 -2.47 5.33
CA CYS A 197 -10.33 -1.57 5.47
C CYS A 197 -9.38 -1.71 4.27
N LEU A 198 -9.08 -0.60 3.63
CA LEU A 198 -8.09 -0.48 2.56
C LEU A 198 -6.86 0.21 3.12
N PHE A 199 -5.72 -0.48 3.10
CA PHE A 199 -4.45 0.08 3.56
C PHE A 199 -3.69 0.70 2.39
N ASN A 200 -3.43 2.00 2.47
CA ASN A 200 -2.56 2.71 1.54
C ASN A 200 -1.22 2.99 2.22
N ILE A 201 -0.19 2.22 1.87
CA ILE A 201 1.15 2.33 2.44
C ILE A 201 2.01 3.15 1.48
N GLN A 202 2.64 4.20 2.02
CA GLN A 202 3.52 5.12 1.30
C GLN A 202 5.00 4.72 1.44
N GLU A 203 5.88 5.43 0.73
CA GLU A 203 7.33 5.24 0.84
C GLU A 203 7.84 5.48 2.27
N SER A 204 8.88 4.74 2.64
CA SER A 204 9.59 4.96 3.90
C SER A 204 10.09 6.41 3.97
N GLN A 205 10.11 6.99 5.17
CA GLN A 205 10.78 8.27 5.42
C GLN A 205 12.30 8.11 5.64
N ASP A 206 12.81 6.87 5.65
CA ASP A 206 14.24 6.60 5.77
C ASP A 206 14.94 6.78 4.42
N PRO A 207 16.19 7.26 4.41
CA PRO A 207 16.96 7.41 3.19
C PRO A 207 17.16 6.06 2.52
N TYR A 208 17.12 6.06 1.19
CA TYR A 208 17.31 4.84 0.42
C TYR A 208 18.70 4.23 0.60
N GLN A 209 18.73 2.92 0.83
CA GLN A 209 19.93 2.12 1.00
C GLN A 209 19.92 0.96 0.01
N PRO A 210 20.79 1.00 -1.02
CA PRO A 210 21.03 -0.14 -1.89
C PRO A 210 21.50 -1.37 -1.09
N TYR A 211 21.09 -2.57 -1.49
CA TYR A 211 21.55 -3.81 -0.85
C TYR A 211 23.04 -4.06 -1.06
N ASN A 212 23.53 -3.72 -2.24
CA ASN A 212 24.90 -3.96 -2.66
C ASN A 212 25.35 -2.92 -3.70
N THR A 213 26.66 -2.70 -3.76
CA THR A 213 27.31 -2.05 -4.90
C THR A 213 27.88 -3.12 -5.83
N LEU A 214 28.14 -2.76 -7.08
CA LEU A 214 28.92 -3.61 -7.98
C LEU A 214 30.32 -3.82 -7.40
N PRO A 215 30.87 -5.04 -7.47
CA PRO A 215 32.22 -5.30 -7.01
C PRO A 215 33.23 -4.58 -7.93
N GLU A 216 34.29 -4.04 -7.34
CA GLU A 216 35.38 -3.42 -8.10
C GLU A 216 36.07 -4.46 -9.00
N ASN A 217 36.50 -4.04 -10.19
CA ASN A 217 37.25 -4.89 -11.09
C ASN A 217 38.69 -5.03 -10.59
N SER A 218 39.13 -6.27 -10.35
CA SER A 218 40.51 -6.57 -9.93
C SER A 218 41.36 -7.17 -11.05
N VAL A 219 40.88 -7.16 -12.30
CA VAL A 219 41.58 -7.76 -13.43
C VAL A 219 42.66 -6.79 -13.93
N GLU A 220 43.92 -7.12 -13.68
CA GLU A 220 45.05 -6.40 -14.23
C GLU A 220 45.38 -6.87 -15.65
N ASN A 221 45.84 -5.96 -16.51
CA ASN A 221 46.35 -6.31 -17.83
C ASN A 221 47.62 -7.16 -17.69
N PRO A 222 47.62 -8.45 -18.07
CA PRO A 222 48.75 -9.34 -17.85
C PRO A 222 49.87 -9.17 -18.89
N TYR A 223 49.67 -8.35 -19.92
CA TYR A 223 50.58 -8.22 -21.05
C TYR A 223 51.63 -7.14 -20.79
N PRO A 224 52.93 -7.48 -20.74
CA PRO A 224 53.99 -6.56 -20.34
C PRO A 224 54.30 -5.48 -21.40
N ASP A 225 53.86 -5.68 -22.64
CA ASP A 225 54.14 -4.78 -23.76
C ASP A 225 53.04 -4.87 -24.84
N LEU A 226 52.96 -3.84 -25.68
CA LEU A 226 51.97 -3.73 -26.75
C LEU A 226 52.07 -4.84 -27.79
N PHE A 227 53.26 -5.44 -27.98
CA PHE A 227 53.44 -6.52 -28.95
C PHE A 227 52.76 -7.80 -28.46
N SER A 228 53.03 -8.20 -27.21
CA SER A 228 52.38 -9.34 -26.56
C SER A 228 50.87 -9.15 -26.43
N TYR A 229 50.43 -7.92 -26.14
CA TYR A 229 49.02 -7.55 -26.09
C TYR A 229 48.32 -7.73 -27.44
N CYS A 230 48.85 -7.12 -28.52
CA CYS A 230 48.26 -7.24 -29.86
C CYS A 230 48.22 -8.70 -30.34
N SER A 231 49.24 -9.50 -30.02
CA SER A 231 49.23 -10.94 -30.32
C SER A 231 48.12 -11.68 -29.56
N ALA A 232 47.82 -11.30 -28.31
CA ALA A 232 46.73 -11.89 -27.56
C ALA A 232 45.35 -11.51 -28.11
N VAL A 233 45.14 -10.24 -28.46
CA VAL A 233 43.89 -9.77 -29.10
C VAL A 233 43.67 -10.47 -30.44
N ALA A 234 44.74 -10.72 -31.20
CA ALA A 234 44.67 -11.42 -32.49
C ALA A 234 44.21 -12.89 -32.36
N GLY A 235 44.39 -13.52 -31.20
CA GLY A 235 43.99 -14.90 -30.95
C GLY A 235 44.66 -15.89 -31.91
N ASN A 236 43.86 -16.60 -32.71
CA ASN A 236 44.36 -17.57 -33.71
C ASN A 236 44.90 -16.91 -34.99
N ARG A 237 44.81 -15.59 -35.10
CA ARG A 237 45.36 -14.79 -36.22
C ARG A 237 46.71 -14.19 -35.82
N VAL A 238 47.40 -13.64 -36.80
CA VAL A 238 48.73 -13.04 -36.60
C VAL A 238 48.63 -11.56 -36.96
N PRO A 239 49.15 -10.63 -36.12
CA PRO A 239 49.23 -9.22 -36.47
C PRO A 239 49.95 -9.01 -37.81
N PHE A 240 49.49 -8.05 -38.63
CA PHE A 240 49.97 -7.89 -40.01
C PHE A 240 51.49 -7.63 -40.17
N TRP A 241 52.17 -7.26 -39.08
CA TRP A 241 53.61 -6.98 -39.02
C TRP A 241 54.46 -8.15 -38.49
N GLN A 242 53.87 -9.31 -38.18
CA GLN A 242 54.60 -10.50 -37.69
C GLN A 242 54.78 -11.58 -38.77
N GLU A 243 55.83 -12.40 -38.61
CA GLU A 243 56.15 -13.50 -39.54
C GLU A 243 55.13 -14.66 -39.49
N ARG A 244 54.92 -15.30 -40.64
CA ARG A 244 53.77 -16.20 -40.88
C ARG A 244 54.08 -17.68 -40.63
N SER A 245 53.11 -18.40 -40.08
CA SER A 245 52.98 -19.86 -40.24
C SER A 245 51.53 -20.28 -40.52
N GLY A 246 51.06 -20.18 -41.78
CA GLY A 246 49.72 -20.67 -42.16
C GLY A 246 48.94 -19.81 -43.17
N VAL A 247 47.66 -20.16 -43.40
CA VAL A 247 46.78 -19.54 -44.41
C VAL A 247 46.11 -18.27 -43.88
N ARG A 248 46.16 -17.22 -44.72
CA ARG A 248 45.50 -15.90 -44.70
C ARG A 248 44.49 -15.67 -43.57
N ASN A 249 44.85 -14.79 -42.63
CA ASN A 249 43.96 -13.83 -41.95
C ASN A 249 44.80 -12.90 -41.06
N ASP A 250 45.48 -11.91 -41.66
CA ASP A 250 46.28 -10.91 -40.93
C ASP A 250 45.36 -10.09 -40.00
N TRP A 251 45.63 -10.01 -38.70
CA TRP A 251 44.88 -9.19 -37.72
C TRP A 251 45.39 -7.74 -37.70
N GLY A 252 44.50 -6.81 -37.39
CA GLY A 252 44.82 -5.39 -37.22
C GLY A 252 44.79 -4.60 -38.54
N VAL A 253 44.11 -5.12 -39.56
CA VAL A 253 43.91 -4.42 -40.84
C VAL A 253 42.60 -3.64 -40.78
N LEU A 254 42.69 -2.37 -40.37
CA LEU A 254 41.53 -1.50 -40.13
C LEU A 254 41.27 -0.61 -41.35
N LEU A 255 40.27 -0.93 -42.17
CA LEU A 255 40.00 -0.25 -43.45
C LEU A 255 38.55 0.19 -43.64
N SER A 256 37.62 -0.20 -42.77
CA SER A 256 36.21 0.16 -42.84
C SER A 256 36.01 1.68 -42.81
N GLU A 257 35.12 2.20 -43.66
CA GLU A 257 34.68 3.60 -43.64
C GLU A 257 33.70 3.89 -42.50
N THR A 258 33.11 2.84 -41.94
CA THR A 258 32.06 2.93 -40.91
C THR A 258 32.54 2.39 -39.57
N PHE A 259 33.86 2.31 -39.37
CA PHE A 259 34.53 1.80 -38.17
C PHE A 259 34.18 0.35 -37.75
N SER A 260 33.51 -0.39 -38.63
CA SER A 260 32.93 -1.71 -38.36
C SER A 260 33.89 -2.87 -38.56
N ASP A 261 35.20 -2.63 -38.55
CA ASP A 261 36.18 -3.72 -38.67
C ASP A 261 36.11 -4.62 -37.41
N PRO A 262 35.89 -5.94 -37.56
CA PRO A 262 35.80 -6.86 -36.42
C PRO A 262 37.06 -6.88 -35.54
N ASP A 263 38.21 -6.55 -36.14
CA ASP A 263 39.49 -6.46 -35.43
C ASP A 263 39.52 -5.29 -34.45
N PHE A 264 38.88 -4.17 -34.81
CA PHE A 264 38.76 -3.01 -33.93
C PHE A 264 37.74 -3.24 -32.83
N GLU A 265 36.57 -3.83 -33.15
CA GLU A 265 35.60 -4.25 -32.13
C GLU A 265 36.22 -5.22 -31.11
N SER A 266 36.99 -6.20 -31.59
CA SER A 266 37.71 -7.16 -30.74
C SER A 266 38.72 -6.46 -29.83
N LEU A 267 39.43 -5.45 -30.33
CA LEU A 267 40.36 -4.63 -29.55
C LEU A 267 39.63 -3.86 -28.43
N VAL A 268 38.51 -3.21 -28.76
CA VAL A 268 37.68 -2.47 -27.79
C VAL A 268 37.12 -3.41 -26.73
N ARG A 269 36.53 -4.54 -27.13
CA ARG A 269 36.01 -5.56 -26.21
C ARG A 269 37.08 -6.08 -25.28
N PHE A 270 38.27 -6.38 -25.81
CA PHE A 270 39.37 -6.93 -25.02
C PHE A 270 39.90 -5.91 -24.00
N GLU A 271 40.12 -4.67 -24.41
CA GLU A 271 40.58 -3.61 -23.50
C GLU A 271 39.56 -3.31 -22.40
N SER A 272 38.26 -3.39 -22.70
CA SER A 272 37.22 -3.09 -21.71
C SER A 272 37.25 -4.02 -20.49
N GLN A 273 37.81 -5.22 -20.61
CA GLN A 273 37.94 -6.17 -19.50
C GLN A 273 38.94 -5.70 -18.44
N PHE A 274 39.95 -4.92 -18.85
CA PHE A 274 40.99 -4.38 -17.96
C PHE A 274 40.67 -2.96 -17.52
N SER A 275 40.11 -2.16 -18.42
CA SER A 275 39.79 -0.75 -18.17
C SER A 275 38.53 -0.53 -17.33
N ALA A 276 37.60 -1.51 -17.26
CA ALA A 276 36.39 -1.39 -16.44
C ALA A 276 36.73 -1.14 -14.95
N THR A 277 36.05 -0.18 -14.33
CA THR A 277 36.19 0.14 -12.90
C THR A 277 35.50 -0.92 -12.03
N TYR A 278 34.36 -1.42 -12.49
CA TYR A 278 33.55 -2.43 -11.81
C TYR A 278 33.49 -3.72 -12.62
N PHE A 279 33.26 -4.83 -11.92
CA PHE A 279 33.10 -6.13 -12.53
C PHE A 279 31.92 -6.12 -13.51
N ALA A 280 32.21 -6.51 -14.75
CA ALA A 280 31.22 -6.72 -15.79
C ALA A 280 31.42 -8.11 -16.41
N THR A 281 30.33 -8.66 -16.95
CA THR A 281 30.34 -9.96 -17.63
C THR A 281 30.95 -9.87 -19.02
N GLU A 282 31.38 -11.00 -19.57
CA GLU A 282 31.81 -11.07 -20.98
C GLU A 282 30.72 -10.55 -21.94
N HIS A 283 29.45 -10.80 -21.63
CA HIS A 283 28.34 -10.27 -22.42
C HIS A 283 28.28 -8.74 -22.39
N GLN A 284 28.41 -8.12 -21.21
CA GLN A 284 28.42 -6.66 -21.07
C GLN A 284 29.61 -6.03 -21.80
N HIS A 285 30.80 -6.63 -21.71
CA HIS A 285 31.97 -6.19 -22.48
C HIS A 285 31.74 -6.28 -24.00
N LYS A 286 31.08 -7.34 -24.45
CA LYS A 286 30.70 -7.51 -25.86
C LYS A 286 29.73 -6.42 -26.32
N VAL A 287 28.64 -6.21 -25.58
CA VAL A 287 27.64 -5.17 -25.86
C VAL A 287 28.30 -3.79 -25.88
N PHE A 288 29.17 -3.49 -24.91
CA PHE A 288 29.94 -2.25 -24.90
C PHE A 288 30.78 -2.08 -26.16
N GLY A 289 31.50 -3.12 -26.61
CA GLY A 289 32.28 -3.09 -27.84
C GLY A 289 31.43 -2.77 -29.08
N GLU A 290 30.29 -3.46 -29.23
CA GLU A 290 29.34 -3.24 -30.33
C GLU A 290 28.78 -1.80 -30.31
N CYS A 291 28.34 -1.34 -29.13
CA CYS A 291 27.80 0.01 -28.94
C CYS A 291 28.85 1.11 -29.16
N PHE A 292 30.10 0.87 -28.77
CA PHE A 292 31.21 1.81 -28.96
C PHE A 292 31.55 2.00 -30.43
N VAL A 293 31.62 0.90 -31.20
CA VAL A 293 31.83 0.95 -32.65
C VAL A 293 30.66 1.64 -33.36
N SER A 294 29.43 1.34 -32.96
CA SER A 294 28.23 2.01 -33.47
C SER A 294 28.27 3.52 -33.21
N ALA A 295 28.64 3.95 -32.00
CA ALA A 295 28.77 5.35 -31.65
C ALA A 295 29.86 6.07 -32.47
N LEU A 296 30.97 5.40 -32.77
CA LEU A 296 32.02 5.93 -33.64
C LEU A 296 31.57 6.12 -35.09
N ASP A 297 30.70 5.26 -35.60
CA ASP A 297 30.10 5.43 -36.92
C ASP A 297 29.10 6.60 -36.92
N TRP A 298 28.25 6.68 -35.90
CA TRP A 298 27.27 7.76 -35.78
C TRP A 298 27.92 9.13 -35.59
N ILE A 299 29.00 9.26 -34.82
CA ILE A 299 29.63 10.57 -34.58
C ILE A 299 30.18 11.23 -35.86
N GLN A 300 30.43 10.45 -36.91
CA GLN A 300 30.84 10.97 -38.20
C GLN A 300 29.66 11.37 -39.10
N ARG A 301 28.47 10.81 -38.88
CA ARG A 301 27.28 11.00 -39.73
C ARG A 301 26.27 11.97 -39.13
N ASP A 302 26.03 11.82 -37.83
CA ASP A 302 25.06 12.58 -37.06
C ASP A 302 25.50 12.63 -35.59
N ALA A 303 26.06 13.78 -35.20
CA ALA A 303 26.45 14.06 -33.83
C ALA A 303 25.38 14.82 -33.03
N GLU A 304 24.27 15.22 -33.67
CA GLU A 304 23.22 16.04 -33.05
C GLU A 304 22.14 15.16 -32.41
N THR A 305 21.85 14.00 -33.00
CA THR A 305 20.83 13.09 -32.49
C THR A 305 21.35 12.22 -31.33
N VAL A 306 20.97 12.57 -30.10
CA VAL A 306 21.37 11.86 -28.86
C VAL A 306 20.98 10.38 -28.86
N ASP A 307 19.83 10.02 -29.45
CA ASP A 307 19.31 8.64 -29.45
C ASP A 307 20.29 7.62 -30.04
N HIS A 308 21.17 8.04 -30.95
CA HIS A 308 22.21 7.17 -31.53
C HIS A 308 23.26 6.71 -30.51
N TYR A 309 23.42 7.46 -29.41
CA TYR A 309 24.43 7.21 -28.38
C TYR A 309 23.86 6.55 -27.14
N VAL A 310 22.53 6.50 -27.00
CA VAL A 310 21.84 5.88 -25.85
C VAL A 310 22.34 4.45 -25.56
N PRO A 311 22.52 3.55 -26.56
CA PRO A 311 23.04 2.20 -26.30
C PRO A 311 24.45 2.21 -25.69
N LEU A 312 25.32 3.11 -26.14
CA LEU A 312 26.67 3.27 -25.55
C LEU A 312 26.55 3.77 -24.11
N ILE A 313 25.73 4.79 -23.86
CA ILE A 313 25.52 5.33 -22.51
C ILE A 313 24.99 4.24 -21.57
N HIS A 314 24.03 3.41 -22.02
CA HIS A 314 23.50 2.32 -21.21
C HIS A 314 24.57 1.26 -20.90
N SER A 315 25.37 0.89 -21.90
CA SER A 315 26.45 -0.09 -21.72
C SER A 315 27.55 0.37 -20.73
N LEU A 316 27.66 1.68 -20.45
CA LEU A 316 28.65 2.24 -19.52
C LEU A 316 28.29 2.06 -18.05
N ALA A 317 27.00 2.04 -17.69
CA ALA A 317 26.56 1.92 -16.31
C ALA A 317 27.22 0.76 -15.54
N PRO A 318 27.24 -0.49 -16.04
CA PRO A 318 27.87 -1.60 -15.33
C PRO A 318 29.40 -1.51 -15.27
N LEU A 319 30.04 -0.76 -16.16
CA LEU A 319 31.50 -0.69 -16.26
C LEU A 319 32.12 0.36 -15.33
N CYS A 320 31.43 1.48 -15.10
CA CYS A 320 32.04 2.66 -14.48
C CYS A 320 31.29 3.25 -13.27
N HIS A 321 30.11 2.75 -12.90
CA HIS A 321 29.34 3.27 -11.76
C HIS A 321 29.07 2.20 -10.68
N PRO A 322 29.26 2.51 -9.37
CA PRO A 322 29.07 1.53 -8.30
C PRO A 322 27.64 0.99 -8.19
N GLN A 323 26.67 1.76 -8.67
CA GLN A 323 25.26 1.39 -8.71
C GLN A 323 24.76 1.18 -10.15
N GLY A 324 25.64 0.70 -11.05
CA GLY A 324 25.29 0.48 -12.45
C GLY A 324 24.02 -0.35 -12.68
N HIS A 325 23.74 -1.30 -11.79
CA HIS A 325 22.51 -2.11 -11.82
C HIS A 325 21.24 -1.30 -11.50
N ILE A 326 21.31 -0.29 -10.62
CA ILE A 326 20.19 0.63 -10.36
C ILE A 326 20.03 1.61 -11.52
N LEU A 327 21.14 2.10 -12.10
CA LEU A 327 21.10 2.96 -13.28
C LEU A 327 20.39 2.28 -14.46
N ASP A 328 20.71 1.00 -14.70
CA ASP A 328 20.09 0.21 -15.76
C ASP A 328 18.56 0.12 -15.61
N ALA A 329 18.08 -0.06 -14.37
CA ALA A 329 16.65 -0.01 -14.07
C ALA A 329 16.00 1.36 -14.36
N LEU A 330 16.76 2.45 -14.24
CA LEU A 330 16.29 3.82 -14.50
C LEU A 330 16.38 4.21 -15.98
N PHE A 331 17.18 3.51 -16.77
CA PHE A 331 17.45 3.82 -18.18
C PHE A 331 16.34 3.43 -19.15
N THR A 332 15.51 2.46 -18.77
CA THR A 332 14.37 2.00 -19.57
C THR A 332 13.04 2.26 -18.86
N PRO A 333 12.66 3.53 -18.60
CA PRO A 333 11.35 3.83 -18.06
C PRO A 333 10.29 3.57 -19.14
N ASP A 334 9.48 2.52 -18.94
CA ASP A 334 8.33 2.21 -19.78
C ASP A 334 7.16 3.13 -19.42
N GLU A 335 6.83 4.04 -20.33
CA GLU A 335 5.74 5.02 -20.16
C GLU A 335 4.35 4.37 -20.17
N PHE A 336 4.22 3.15 -20.69
CA PHE A 336 2.95 2.43 -20.71
C PHE A 336 2.70 1.66 -19.41
N LEU A 337 3.71 1.49 -18.57
CA LEU A 337 3.57 0.84 -17.28
C LEU A 337 3.22 1.86 -16.19
N PRO A 338 2.42 1.45 -15.18
CA PRO A 338 2.20 2.27 -14.00
C PRO A 338 3.53 2.67 -13.34
N PRO A 339 3.66 3.90 -12.78
CA PRO A 339 4.89 4.35 -12.13
C PRO A 339 5.41 3.42 -11.02
N ALA A 340 4.52 2.64 -10.40
CA ALA A 340 4.88 1.61 -9.44
C ALA A 340 5.87 0.57 -9.98
N PHE A 341 5.94 0.32 -11.30
CA PHE A 341 6.90 -0.60 -11.91
C PHE A 341 8.32 -0.03 -11.91
N LEU A 342 8.50 1.24 -12.24
CA LEU A 342 9.79 1.93 -12.14
C LEU A 342 10.29 1.90 -10.68
N LEU A 343 9.44 2.30 -9.74
CA LEU A 343 9.76 2.26 -8.31
C LEU A 343 10.01 0.83 -7.83
N GLY A 344 9.26 -0.15 -8.33
CA GLY A 344 9.44 -1.57 -8.05
C GLY A 344 10.80 -2.11 -8.49
N SER A 345 11.34 -1.63 -9.61
CA SER A 345 12.70 -1.98 -10.05
C SER A 345 13.76 -1.38 -9.14
N VAL A 346 13.56 -0.15 -8.67
CA VAL A 346 14.49 0.45 -7.69
C VAL A 346 14.40 -0.30 -6.36
N ARG A 347 13.20 -0.53 -5.81
CA ARG A 347 12.97 -1.30 -4.57
C ARG A 347 13.49 -2.75 -4.62
N TYR A 348 13.68 -3.31 -5.81
CA TYR A 348 14.32 -4.62 -5.97
C TYR A 348 15.80 -4.59 -5.54
N HIS A 349 16.46 -3.43 -5.67
CA HIS A 349 17.88 -3.25 -5.40
C HIS A 349 18.18 -2.59 -4.05
N GLY A 350 17.18 -2.28 -3.22
CA GLY A 350 17.41 -1.65 -1.91
C GLY A 350 16.15 -1.45 -1.07
N THR A 351 16.32 -0.72 0.04
CA THR A 351 15.26 -0.38 1.01
C THR A 351 15.24 1.11 1.29
N GLY A 352 14.17 1.63 1.91
CA GLY A 352 14.00 3.07 2.16
C GLY A 352 13.27 3.78 1.01
N ASN A 353 13.36 5.11 0.97
CA ASN A 353 12.57 5.97 0.09
C ASN A 353 13.06 5.97 -1.37
N SER A 354 12.43 5.16 -2.23
CA SER A 354 12.83 5.07 -3.64
C SER A 354 12.52 6.34 -4.45
N ILE A 355 11.49 7.08 -4.08
CA ILE A 355 11.09 8.35 -4.72
C ILE A 355 12.14 9.43 -4.45
N GLU A 356 12.50 9.60 -3.18
CA GLU A 356 13.50 10.59 -2.77
C GLU A 356 14.88 10.26 -3.35
N TYR A 357 15.23 8.98 -3.44
CA TYR A 357 16.47 8.54 -4.07
C TYR A 357 16.61 9.03 -5.52
N ILE A 358 15.60 8.82 -6.35
CA ILE A 358 15.64 9.24 -7.75
C ILE A 358 15.62 10.77 -7.86
N ARG A 359 14.84 11.44 -7.01
CA ARG A 359 14.73 12.91 -6.96
C ARG A 359 16.05 13.59 -6.61
N ASN A 360 16.81 13.01 -5.68
CA ASN A 360 18.07 13.57 -5.18
C ASN A 360 19.30 13.05 -5.94
N MET A 361 19.10 12.31 -7.03
CA MET A 361 20.18 11.71 -7.78
C MET A 361 20.99 12.77 -8.55
N ASP A 362 22.31 12.78 -8.34
CA ASP A 362 23.22 13.72 -9.00
C ASP A 362 23.58 13.23 -10.40
N TRP A 363 22.69 13.52 -11.35
CA TRP A 363 22.86 13.16 -12.76
C TRP A 363 24.08 13.82 -13.42
N GLU A 364 24.51 14.98 -12.91
CA GLU A 364 25.72 15.66 -13.41
C GLU A 364 26.97 14.87 -13.00
N ALA A 365 27.05 14.42 -11.75
CA ALA A 365 28.14 13.55 -11.29
C ALA A 365 28.17 12.21 -12.06
N VAL A 366 27.01 11.62 -12.36
CA VAL A 366 26.92 10.39 -13.18
C VAL A 366 27.47 10.67 -14.59
N ALA A 367 27.03 11.74 -15.25
CA ALA A 367 27.51 12.13 -16.58
C ALA A 367 29.03 12.35 -16.60
N GLN A 368 29.58 13.02 -15.57
CA GLN A 368 31.01 13.24 -15.42
C GLN A 368 31.78 11.93 -15.27
N SER A 369 31.28 10.98 -14.48
CA SER A 369 31.92 9.67 -14.30
C SER A 369 31.99 8.87 -15.60
N PHE A 370 30.92 8.89 -16.41
CA PHE A 370 30.86 8.21 -17.70
C PHE A 370 31.82 8.85 -18.70
N SER A 371 31.83 10.18 -18.74
CA SER A 371 32.74 10.96 -19.59
C SER A 371 34.20 10.69 -19.24
N GLN A 372 34.54 10.65 -17.94
CA GLN A 372 35.90 10.37 -17.48
C GLN A 372 36.34 8.94 -17.84
N TYR A 373 35.45 7.96 -17.68
CA TYR A 373 35.74 6.58 -18.08
C TYR A 373 36.04 6.49 -19.58
N ILE A 374 35.18 7.05 -20.43
CA ILE A 374 35.41 7.05 -21.88
C ILE A 374 36.69 7.82 -22.24
N ASP A 375 36.97 8.94 -21.59
CA ASP A 375 38.18 9.73 -21.85
C ASP A 375 39.46 8.91 -21.66
N ASN A 376 39.52 8.18 -20.54
CA ASN A 376 40.62 7.27 -20.22
C ASN A 376 40.67 6.11 -21.21
N PHE A 377 39.53 5.47 -21.47
CA PHE A 377 39.42 4.32 -22.37
C PHE A 377 39.87 4.66 -23.79
N VAL A 378 39.39 5.79 -24.33
CA VAL A 378 39.80 6.30 -25.65
C VAL A 378 41.29 6.59 -25.69
N GLY A 379 41.88 7.10 -24.60
CA GLY A 379 43.33 7.28 -24.49
C GLY A 379 44.09 5.97 -24.67
N VAL A 380 43.68 4.91 -23.96
CA VAL A 380 44.30 3.59 -24.06
C VAL A 380 44.16 2.99 -25.46
N ILE A 381 42.96 3.07 -26.06
CA ILE A 381 42.74 2.62 -27.45
C ILE A 381 43.61 3.40 -28.44
N ALA A 382 43.75 4.72 -28.27
CA ALA A 382 44.57 5.55 -29.13
C ALA A 382 46.06 5.16 -29.08
N ASP A 383 46.59 4.76 -27.92
CA ASP A 383 47.96 4.26 -27.79
C ASP A 383 48.17 2.96 -28.59
N TYR A 384 47.20 2.05 -28.57
CA TYR A 384 47.25 0.83 -29.40
C TYR A 384 47.20 1.15 -30.90
N LEU A 385 46.32 2.07 -31.31
CA LEU A 385 46.23 2.50 -32.72
C LEU A 385 47.54 3.14 -33.17
N ALA A 386 48.14 4.02 -32.36
CA ALA A 386 49.40 4.68 -32.66
C ALA A 386 50.55 3.65 -32.83
N PHE A 387 50.59 2.62 -31.98
CA PHE A 387 51.54 1.51 -32.13
C PHE A 387 51.31 0.74 -33.43
N MET A 388 50.08 0.32 -33.74
CA MET A 388 49.77 -0.38 -34.98
C MET A 388 50.12 0.45 -36.22
N LYS A 389 49.87 1.76 -36.17
CA LYS A 389 50.22 2.70 -37.24
C LYS A 389 51.72 2.77 -37.47
N LEU A 390 52.51 2.84 -36.39
CA LEU A 390 53.98 2.80 -36.48
C LEU A 390 54.47 1.51 -37.13
N GLN A 391 53.87 0.36 -36.81
CA GLN A 391 54.19 -0.92 -37.47
C GLN A 391 53.82 -0.91 -38.96
N ALA A 392 52.68 -0.32 -39.33
CA ALA A 392 52.27 -0.17 -40.74
C ALA A 392 53.23 0.74 -41.53
N GLU A 393 53.73 1.81 -40.92
CA GLU A 393 54.72 2.72 -41.51
C GLU A 393 56.06 2.00 -41.76
N TYR A 394 56.52 1.21 -40.79
CA TYR A 394 57.74 0.41 -40.89
C TYR A 394 57.64 -0.65 -42.01
N GLU A 395 56.48 -1.30 -42.13
CA GLU A 395 56.17 -2.28 -43.19
C GLU A 395 55.78 -1.65 -44.54
N HIS A 396 55.84 -0.32 -44.65
CA HIS A 396 55.47 0.44 -45.85
C HIS A 396 54.04 0.19 -46.37
N ARG A 397 53.07 -0.04 -45.47
CA ARG A 397 51.66 -0.32 -45.78
C ARG A 397 50.79 0.94 -45.68
N THR A 398 50.90 1.82 -46.67
CA THR A 398 50.24 3.16 -46.67
C THR A 398 48.72 3.09 -46.48
N VAL A 399 48.04 2.13 -47.10
CA VAL A 399 46.58 1.96 -47.00
C VAL A 399 46.14 1.66 -45.56
N ILE A 400 46.95 0.90 -44.80
CA ILE A 400 46.66 0.60 -43.39
C ILE A 400 46.92 1.83 -42.51
N VAL A 401 47.98 2.60 -42.81
CA VAL A 401 48.28 3.87 -42.11
C VAL A 401 47.12 4.86 -42.25
N GLU A 402 46.59 5.04 -43.45
CA GLU A 402 45.42 5.89 -43.73
C GLU A 402 44.15 5.36 -43.06
N GLY A 403 43.97 4.03 -43.03
CA GLY A 403 42.90 3.36 -42.31
C GLY A 403 42.91 3.68 -40.82
N ILE A 404 44.03 3.39 -40.14
CA ILE A 404 44.19 3.63 -38.70
C ILE A 404 44.05 5.13 -38.36
N ALA A 405 44.58 6.03 -39.19
CA ALA A 405 44.46 7.46 -38.98
C ALA A 405 42.99 7.94 -38.93
N ARG A 406 42.07 7.30 -39.68
CA ARG A 406 40.64 7.60 -39.60
C ARG A 406 40.05 7.18 -38.25
N TYR A 407 40.42 6.01 -37.73
CA TYR A 407 40.00 5.57 -36.40
C TYR A 407 40.51 6.53 -35.30
N GLU A 408 41.76 6.99 -35.40
CA GLU A 408 42.31 8.00 -34.47
C GLU A 408 41.50 9.32 -34.49
N ASP A 409 41.08 9.77 -35.67
CA ASP A 409 40.27 10.99 -35.81
C ASP A 409 38.83 10.82 -35.30
N GLY A 410 38.22 9.65 -35.56
CA GLY A 410 36.92 9.27 -35.02
C GLY A 410 36.91 9.27 -33.49
N LEU A 411 37.92 8.65 -32.87
CA LEU A 411 38.10 8.63 -31.41
C LEU A 411 38.26 10.03 -30.81
N LYS A 412 39.05 10.91 -31.46
CA LYS A 412 39.18 12.31 -31.02
C LYS A 412 37.86 13.07 -31.10
N THR A 413 37.08 12.81 -32.14
CA THR A 413 35.76 13.42 -32.32
C THR A 413 34.78 12.94 -31.25
N LEU A 414 34.73 11.63 -31.01
CA LEU A 414 33.91 11.03 -29.95
C LEU A 414 34.28 11.61 -28.57
N LYS A 415 35.56 11.60 -28.21
CA LYS A 415 36.06 12.16 -26.94
C LYS A 415 35.67 13.62 -26.74
N ARG A 416 35.66 14.41 -27.81
CA ARG A 416 35.30 15.84 -27.74
C ARG A 416 33.80 16.07 -27.53
N LEU A 417 32.95 15.25 -28.16
CA LEU A 417 31.51 15.50 -28.23
C LEU A 417 30.69 14.69 -27.21
N LEU A 418 31.19 13.54 -26.77
CA LEU A 418 30.46 12.66 -25.86
C LEU A 418 30.06 13.32 -24.52
N PRO A 419 30.88 14.17 -23.87
CA PRO A 419 30.46 14.83 -22.64
C PRO A 419 29.17 15.63 -22.80
N ASP A 420 29.04 16.41 -23.87
CA ASP A 420 27.84 17.20 -24.15
C ASP A 420 26.63 16.28 -24.44
N ILE A 421 26.84 15.21 -25.21
CA ILE A 421 25.80 14.20 -25.52
C ILE A 421 25.31 13.51 -24.24
N THR A 422 26.22 13.09 -23.36
CA THR A 422 25.86 12.46 -22.08
C THR A 422 25.09 13.41 -21.17
N ALA A 423 25.54 14.67 -21.05
CA ALA A 423 24.85 15.68 -20.26
C ALA A 423 23.43 15.94 -20.77
N GLN A 424 23.25 16.04 -22.10
CA GLN A 424 21.93 16.22 -22.71
C GLN A 424 21.02 15.01 -22.46
N TYR A 425 21.55 13.79 -22.60
CA TYR A 425 20.80 12.56 -22.31
C TYR A 425 20.32 12.52 -20.86
N PHE A 426 21.22 12.75 -19.90
CA PHE A 426 20.89 12.67 -18.48
C PHE A 426 19.94 13.78 -18.03
N SER A 427 20.01 14.98 -18.62
CA SER A 427 19.02 16.04 -18.38
C SER A 427 17.62 15.60 -18.83
N SER A 428 17.50 15.03 -20.03
CA SER A 428 16.22 14.53 -20.56
C SER A 428 15.68 13.36 -19.73
N LEU A 429 16.57 12.43 -19.34
CA LEU A 429 16.21 11.30 -18.48
C LEU A 429 15.70 11.79 -17.11
N SER A 430 16.40 12.74 -16.48
CA SER A 430 16.00 13.33 -15.20
C SER A 430 14.60 13.94 -15.30
N GLU A 431 14.31 14.73 -16.33
CA GLU A 431 12.98 15.32 -16.54
C GLU A 431 11.90 14.24 -16.66
N LYS A 432 12.16 13.20 -17.46
CA LYS A 432 11.23 12.08 -17.65
C LYS A 432 10.97 11.31 -16.35
N LEU A 433 12.01 11.03 -15.57
CA LEU A 433 11.88 10.33 -14.29
C LEU A 433 11.12 11.17 -13.26
N MET A 434 11.36 12.48 -13.21
CA MET A 434 10.63 13.39 -12.33
C MET A 434 9.14 13.42 -12.65
N GLN A 435 8.77 13.48 -13.94
CA GLN A 435 7.36 13.40 -14.35
C GLN A 435 6.70 12.06 -13.97
N LEU A 436 7.40 10.93 -14.13
CA LEU A 436 6.88 9.62 -13.76
C LEU A 436 6.67 9.49 -12.26
N ILE A 437 7.57 10.06 -11.45
CA ILE A 437 7.53 9.98 -9.99
C ILE A 437 6.49 10.92 -9.39
N GLU A 438 6.27 12.10 -9.96
CA GLU A 438 5.15 12.97 -9.56
C GLU A 438 3.81 12.26 -9.72
N ASN A 439 3.65 11.47 -10.79
CA ASN A 439 2.47 10.61 -10.98
C ASN A 439 2.43 9.40 -10.01
N ALA A 440 3.51 9.16 -9.26
CA ALA A 440 3.67 8.01 -8.37
C ALA A 440 3.48 8.33 -6.88
N GLU A 441 3.39 9.60 -6.48
CA GLU A 441 3.29 9.97 -5.04
C GLU A 441 2.05 9.38 -4.35
N GLU A 442 0.99 9.10 -5.11
CA GLU A 442 -0.21 8.41 -4.61
C GLU A 442 -0.17 6.88 -4.82
N SER A 443 0.91 6.33 -5.38
CA SER A 443 1.01 4.90 -5.69
C SER A 443 1.26 4.05 -4.46
N ILE A 444 0.51 2.95 -4.37
CA ILE A 444 0.62 1.96 -3.29
C ILE A 444 1.98 1.25 -3.40
N VAL A 445 2.71 1.18 -2.27
CA VAL A 445 4.03 0.50 -2.21
C VAL A 445 3.92 -1.02 -2.37
N THR A 446 2.76 -1.61 -2.10
CA THR A 446 2.55 -3.07 -2.02
C THR A 446 1.90 -3.68 -3.26
N ASN A 447 2.19 -4.96 -3.53
CA ASN A 447 1.63 -5.70 -4.68
C ASN A 447 0.13 -6.02 -4.54
N THR A 448 -0.42 -5.85 -3.34
CA THR A 448 -1.85 -5.96 -3.11
C THR A 448 -2.52 -4.72 -3.68
N GLN A 449 -2.83 -4.76 -4.97
CA GLN A 449 -3.74 -3.81 -5.60
C GLN A 449 -5.06 -3.82 -4.80
N VAL A 450 -5.19 -2.89 -3.85
CA VAL A 450 -6.43 -2.54 -3.15
C VAL A 450 -7.29 -3.76 -2.77
N SER A 451 -6.69 -4.80 -2.19
CA SER A 451 -7.48 -5.90 -1.62
C SER A 451 -7.95 -5.45 -0.25
N GLY A 452 -9.23 -5.12 -0.12
CA GLY A 452 -9.80 -4.76 1.18
C GLY A 452 -9.75 -5.92 2.15
N TYR A 453 -9.43 -5.61 3.40
CA TYR A 453 -9.39 -6.56 4.50
C TYR A 453 -10.54 -6.27 5.45
N SER A 454 -11.21 -7.29 5.96
CA SER A 454 -12.18 -7.06 7.04
C SER A 454 -11.44 -6.62 8.30
N SER A 455 -11.98 -5.63 8.99
CA SER A 455 -11.58 -5.23 10.36
C SER A 455 -11.52 -6.39 11.37
N THR A 456 -12.23 -7.50 11.11
CA THR A 456 -12.24 -8.70 11.96
C THR A 456 -11.03 -9.64 11.77
N VAL A 457 -10.20 -9.41 10.75
CA VAL A 457 -9.07 -10.30 10.39
C VAL A 457 -7.96 -10.32 11.45
N GLY A 458 -7.84 -9.25 12.25
CA GLY A 458 -6.84 -9.11 13.31
C GLY A 458 -5.40 -8.86 12.83
N GLN A 459 -4.96 -9.51 11.75
CA GLN A 459 -3.62 -9.28 11.17
C GLN A 459 -3.61 -9.28 9.64
N VAL A 460 -3.10 -8.19 9.07
CA VAL A 460 -2.89 -8.01 7.63
C VAL A 460 -1.39 -8.07 7.33
N THR A 461 -0.98 -8.96 6.43
CA THR A 461 0.41 -9.04 5.96
C THR A 461 0.50 -8.56 4.52
N ALA A 462 1.31 -7.53 4.29
CA ALA A 462 1.57 -6.97 2.98
C ALA A 462 3.04 -7.13 2.58
N VAL A 463 3.28 -7.25 1.27
CA VAL A 463 4.63 -7.37 0.71
C VAL A 463 4.89 -6.20 -0.22
N VAL A 464 6.04 -5.54 -0.04
CA VAL A 464 6.49 -4.45 -0.90
C VAL A 464 6.60 -4.94 -2.34
N PHE A 465 6.05 -4.16 -3.26
CA PHE A 465 6.09 -4.44 -4.67
C PHE A 465 7.50 -4.20 -5.23
N THR A 466 8.04 -5.24 -5.87
CA THR A 466 9.28 -5.20 -6.64
C THR A 466 9.07 -5.93 -7.97
N THR A 467 9.79 -5.58 -9.04
CA THR A 467 9.61 -6.20 -10.35
C THR A 467 9.93 -7.70 -10.38
N ALA A 468 10.80 -8.21 -9.51
CA ALA A 468 10.98 -9.67 -9.36
C ALA A 468 9.69 -10.43 -8.96
N ASN A 469 8.70 -9.75 -8.37
CA ASN A 469 7.44 -10.37 -7.97
C ASN A 469 6.51 -10.65 -9.16
N THR A 470 6.75 -10.07 -10.34
CA THR A 470 5.86 -10.22 -11.51
C THR A 470 6.25 -11.38 -12.42
N GLY A 471 7.37 -12.08 -12.14
CA GLY A 471 7.87 -13.14 -13.01
C GLY A 471 8.30 -12.66 -14.39
N GLN A 472 8.31 -11.34 -14.65
CA GLN A 472 9.10 -10.78 -15.73
C GLN A 472 10.55 -10.92 -15.28
N GLU A 473 11.25 -11.87 -15.89
CA GLU A 473 12.70 -11.97 -15.78
C GLU A 473 13.29 -10.58 -16.01
N SER A 474 14.09 -10.13 -15.04
CA SER A 474 14.93 -8.96 -15.25
C SER A 474 15.67 -9.15 -16.57
N LEU A 475 15.81 -8.09 -17.37
CA LEU A 475 16.66 -8.10 -18.58
C LEU A 475 18.13 -8.40 -18.26
N ILE A 476 18.46 -8.63 -16.98
CA ILE A 476 19.70 -9.23 -16.54
C ILE A 476 19.41 -10.46 -15.66
N PRO A 477 19.52 -11.68 -16.21
CA PRO A 477 19.61 -12.87 -15.37
C PRO A 477 21.02 -12.94 -14.79
N PHE A 478 21.14 -12.83 -13.46
CA PHE A 478 22.33 -13.28 -12.74
C PHE A 478 21.96 -14.41 -11.79
N LEU A 479 22.32 -15.61 -12.19
CA LEU A 479 22.98 -16.65 -11.38
C LEU A 479 23.09 -17.92 -12.25
N ASP A 480 24.27 -18.16 -12.80
CA ASP A 480 24.85 -19.49 -12.59
C ASP A 480 26.37 -19.38 -12.41
N VAL A 481 26.77 -19.55 -11.17
CA VAL A 481 28.15 -19.74 -10.74
C VAL A 481 28.43 -21.22 -11.00
N TYR A 482 29.13 -21.50 -12.08
CA TYR A 482 29.59 -22.82 -12.55
C TYR A 482 28.53 -23.82 -13.05
N SER A 483 28.51 -24.03 -14.37
CA SER A 483 28.38 -25.39 -14.92
C SER A 483 29.16 -25.51 -16.25
N ASP A 484 30.22 -26.33 -16.16
CA ASP A 484 31.18 -26.85 -17.15
C ASP A 484 32.24 -25.91 -17.78
#